data_AF-A0A063ZC31-F1
#
_entry.id   AF-A0A063ZC31-F1
#
_cell.length_a   1.000
_cell.length_b   1.000
_cell.length_c   1.000
_cell.angle_alpha   90.00
_cell.angle_beta   90.00
_cell.angle_gamma   90.00
#
_symmetry.space_group_name_H-M   'P 1'
#
loop_
_entity.id
_entity.type
_entity.pdbx_description
1 polymer ?
#
loop_
_entity_poly.entity_id
_entity_poly.type
_entity_poly.pdbx_seq_one_letter_code
_entity_poly.pdbx_strand_id
1 'polypeptide(L)'
;MKSKHDRRLVIEGVLAFIGVILLVAMVVLMCTALFNWLEASGGSPRLDVWEIRGELPPENASIIHLTEKDFEQHPALDSAIRGDNRGPGPWYSGDTPYGVLDERTIGSAPVTYLEREVLIESFGPDVEARNQPYIEYEGAYYYFLILIP
;
A
#
# COMPACT_ATOMS: atom_id res chain seq x y z
N MET A 1 20.75 46.21 -37.49
CA MET A 1 19.62 45.25 -37.63
C MET A 1 19.67 44.05 -36.68
N LYS A 2 20.73 43.86 -35.87
CA LYS A 2 20.94 42.67 -35.02
C LYS A 2 20.07 42.63 -33.74
N SER A 3 19.84 43.76 -33.07
CA SER A 3 19.14 43.79 -31.77
C SER A 3 17.64 43.47 -31.78
N LYS A 4 16.96 43.57 -32.94
CA LYS A 4 15.51 43.33 -33.05
C LYS A 4 15.16 41.84 -33.11
N HIS A 5 16.05 41.01 -33.66
CA HIS A 5 15.91 39.56 -33.72
C HIS A 5 16.20 38.91 -32.35
N ASP A 6 17.24 39.36 -31.65
CA ASP A 6 17.59 38.86 -30.31
C ASP A 6 16.43 39.08 -29.31
N ARG A 7 15.76 40.24 -29.38
CA ARG A 7 14.62 40.53 -28.50
C ARG A 7 13.40 39.65 -28.77
N ARG A 8 13.20 39.21 -30.01
CA ARG A 8 12.11 38.29 -30.39
C ARG A 8 12.38 36.87 -29.89
N LEU A 9 13.61 36.37 -30.06
CA LEU A 9 14.02 35.06 -29.57
C LEU A 9 13.88 34.94 -28.05
N VAL A 10 14.22 36.00 -27.30
CA VAL A 10 14.02 36.02 -25.84
C VAL A 10 12.53 35.95 -25.47
N ILE A 11 11.66 36.67 -26.17
CA ILE A 11 10.20 36.65 -25.91
C ILE A 11 9.60 35.28 -26.23
N GLU A 12 9.98 34.70 -27.37
CA GLU A 12 9.53 33.36 -27.78
C GLU A 12 10.01 32.29 -26.79
N GLY A 13 11.24 32.39 -26.31
CA GLY A 13 11.78 31.49 -25.28
C GLY A 13 11.03 31.59 -23.95
N VAL A 14 10.71 32.80 -23.49
CA VAL A 14 9.92 33.01 -22.27
C VAL A 14 8.50 32.46 -22.42
N LEU A 15 7.86 32.70 -23.56
CA LEU A 15 6.51 32.16 -23.83
C LEU A 15 6.51 30.62 -23.87
N ALA A 16 7.51 30.01 -24.51
CA ALA A 16 7.65 28.56 -24.54
C ALA A 16 7.86 27.99 -23.13
N PHE A 17 8.69 28.63 -22.31
CA PHE A 17 8.93 28.22 -20.93
C PHE A 17 7.66 28.31 -20.07
N ILE A 18 6.90 29.40 -20.18
CA ILE A 18 5.59 29.54 -19.51
C ILE A 18 4.64 28.44 -19.98
N GLY A 19 4.61 28.14 -21.28
CA GLY A 19 3.81 27.05 -21.84
C GLY A 19 4.15 25.69 -21.23
N VAL A 20 5.44 25.38 -21.06
CA VAL A 20 5.88 24.14 -20.39
C VAL A 20 5.43 24.10 -18.93
N ILE A 21 5.57 25.20 -18.19
CA ILE A 21 5.11 25.26 -16.79
C ILE A 21 3.60 25.01 -16.70
N LEU A 22 2.82 25.65 -17.57
CA LEU A 22 1.36 25.47 -17.61
C LEU A 22 0.99 24.03 -17.98
N LEU A 23 1.71 23.41 -18.92
CA LEU A 23 1.50 22.01 -19.28
C LEU A 23 1.77 21.08 -18.09
N VAL A 24 2.91 21.26 -17.40
CA VAL A 24 3.27 20.46 -16.23
C VAL A 24 2.22 20.64 -15.12
N ALA A 25 1.80 21.88 -14.84
CA ALA A 25 0.76 22.16 -13.86
C ALA A 25 -0.56 21.47 -14.21
N MET A 26 -0.97 21.50 -15.48
CA MET A 26 -2.19 20.82 -15.97
C MET A 26 -2.09 19.30 -15.83
N VAL A 27 -0.94 18.71 -16.15
CA VAL A 27 -0.73 17.25 -15.99
C VAL A 27 -0.82 16.86 -14.52
N VAL A 28 -0.16 17.59 -13.63
CA VAL A 28 -0.23 17.34 -12.18
C VAL A 28 -1.67 17.44 -11.69
N LEU A 29 -2.40 18.51 -12.05
CA LEU A 29 -3.81 18.69 -11.70
C LEU A 29 -4.69 17.54 -12.20
N MET A 30 -4.51 17.12 -13.45
CA MET A 30 -5.25 16.00 -14.04
C MET A 30 -4.97 14.68 -13.31
N CYS A 31 -3.70 14.39 -12.99
CA CYS A 31 -3.34 13.20 -12.22
C CYS A 31 -3.96 13.24 -10.82
N THR A 32 -3.84 14.36 -10.10
CA THR A 32 -4.43 14.53 -8.76
C THR A 32 -5.96 14.36 -8.81
N ALA A 33 -6.62 14.96 -9.80
CA ALA A 33 -8.07 14.83 -9.96
C ALA A 33 -8.48 13.38 -10.27
N LEU A 34 -7.71 12.66 -11.08
CA LEU A 34 -7.97 11.25 -11.39
C LEU A 34 -7.84 10.35 -10.15
N PHE A 35 -6.78 10.51 -9.35
CA PHE A 35 -6.61 9.73 -8.12
C PHE A 35 -7.72 10.03 -7.10
N ASN A 36 -8.08 11.31 -6.93
CA ASN A 36 -9.20 11.69 -6.07
C ASN A 36 -10.53 11.10 -6.56
N TRP A 37 -10.74 11.04 -7.88
CA TRP A 37 -11.94 10.44 -8.45
C TRP A 37 -11.95 8.91 -8.26
N LEU A 38 -10.81 8.23 -8.42
CA LEU A 38 -10.70 6.78 -8.14
C LEU A 38 -11.02 6.47 -6.67
N GLU A 39 -10.46 7.23 -5.73
CA GLU A 39 -10.75 7.10 -4.30
C GLU A 39 -12.24 7.35 -3.98
N ALA A 40 -12.85 8.36 -4.62
CA ALA A 40 -14.26 8.69 -4.42
C ALA A 40 -15.26 7.74 -5.11
N SER A 41 -14.85 7.05 -6.19
CA SER A 41 -15.74 6.25 -7.02
C SER A 41 -15.80 4.76 -6.63
N GLY A 42 -14.68 4.19 -6.17
CA GLY A 42 -14.63 2.82 -5.66
C GLY A 42 -14.60 2.73 -4.14
N GLY A 43 -14.14 3.77 -3.43
CA GLY A 43 -13.71 3.66 -2.04
C GLY A 43 -12.22 3.29 -1.97
N SER A 44 -11.58 3.60 -0.85
CA SER A 44 -10.18 3.24 -0.63
C SER A 44 -10.04 1.72 -0.48
N PRO A 45 -9.01 1.08 -1.06
CA PRO A 45 -8.68 -0.30 -0.73
C PRO A 45 -8.52 -0.45 0.79
N ARG A 46 -8.78 -1.66 1.29
CA ARG A 46 -8.76 -1.94 2.73
C ARG A 46 -7.77 -3.06 3.02
N LEU A 47 -6.91 -2.82 4.00
CA LEU A 47 -6.03 -3.82 4.56
C LEU A 47 -6.78 -4.56 5.66
N ASP A 48 -7.06 -5.85 5.45
CA ASP A 48 -7.62 -6.75 6.46
C ASP A 48 -6.52 -7.63 7.01
N VAL A 49 -6.29 -7.55 8.32
CA VAL A 49 -5.25 -8.32 9.02
C VAL A 49 -5.91 -9.47 9.77
N TRP A 50 -5.33 -10.64 9.61
CA TRP A 50 -5.75 -11.90 10.20
C TRP A 50 -4.64 -12.43 11.07
N GLU A 51 -4.96 -12.93 12.26
CA GLU A 51 -4.06 -13.72 13.09
C GLU A 51 -4.40 -15.18 12.92
N ILE A 52 -3.37 -16.02 12.85
CA ILE A 52 -3.49 -17.46 12.69
C ILE A 52 -2.84 -18.19 13.86
N ARG A 53 -3.40 -19.35 14.18
CA ARG A 53 -2.88 -20.26 15.20
C ARG A 53 -3.05 -21.70 14.73
N GLY A 54 -2.09 -22.54 15.06
CA GLY A 54 -2.12 -23.97 14.72
C GLY A 54 -0.72 -24.57 14.78
N GLU A 55 -0.50 -25.64 14.01
CA GLU A 55 0.86 -26.12 13.76
C GLU A 55 1.69 -24.99 13.15
N LEU A 56 2.80 -24.67 13.82
CA LEU A 56 3.71 -23.58 13.48
C LEU A 56 4.18 -23.66 12.02
N PRO A 57 4.66 -22.54 11.44
CA PRO A 57 5.18 -22.54 10.09
C PRO A 57 6.23 -23.65 9.93
N PRO A 58 6.23 -24.42 8.82
CA PRO A 58 7.29 -25.39 8.56
C PRO A 58 8.66 -24.70 8.64
N GLU A 59 9.73 -25.42 9.00
CA GLU A 59 11.08 -24.82 9.19
C GLU A 59 11.58 -24.02 7.97
N ASN A 60 11.04 -24.30 6.78
CA ASN A 60 11.36 -23.62 5.53
C ASN A 60 10.36 -22.51 5.13
N ALA A 61 9.42 -22.18 6.00
CA ALA A 61 8.47 -21.10 5.75
C ALA A 61 9.19 -19.75 5.75
N SER A 62 8.82 -18.88 4.80
CA SER A 62 9.26 -17.50 4.83
C SER A 62 8.53 -16.78 5.95
N ILE A 63 9.25 -16.35 6.99
CA ILE A 63 8.72 -15.58 8.12
C ILE A 63 9.34 -14.20 8.09
N ILE A 64 8.49 -13.17 8.03
CA ILE A 64 8.88 -11.77 8.12
C ILE A 64 8.56 -11.30 9.54
N HIS A 65 9.60 -11.00 10.30
CA HIS A 65 9.48 -10.45 11.65
C HIS A 65 9.27 -8.94 11.57
N LEU A 66 8.11 -8.46 12.01
CA LEU A 66 7.81 -7.02 12.04
C LEU A 66 8.64 -6.33 13.11
N THR A 67 9.24 -5.23 12.73
CA THR A 67 10.00 -4.33 13.58
C THR A 67 9.26 -3.00 13.75
N GLU A 68 9.68 -2.19 14.72
CA GLU A 68 9.15 -0.82 14.88
C GLU A 68 9.26 0.01 13.60
N LYS A 69 10.32 -0.19 12.82
CA LYS A 69 10.52 0.52 11.55
C LYS A 69 9.44 0.14 10.52
N ASP A 70 9.03 -1.13 10.48
CA ASP A 70 7.99 -1.57 9.55
C ASP A 70 6.66 -0.88 9.88
N PHE A 71 6.34 -0.73 11.16
CA PHE A 71 5.16 0.03 11.58
C PHE A 71 5.25 1.52 11.28
N GLU A 72 6.43 2.14 11.44
CA GLU A 72 6.65 3.53 11.02
C GLU A 72 6.46 3.72 9.51
N GLN A 73 6.87 2.73 8.71
CA GLN A 73 6.77 2.76 7.24
C GLN A 73 5.36 2.39 6.74
N HIS A 74 4.58 1.65 7.53
CA HIS A 74 3.28 1.11 7.15
C HIS A 74 2.22 1.47 8.20
N PRO A 75 1.77 2.74 8.23
CA PRO A 75 0.84 3.23 9.25
C PRO A 75 -0.52 2.50 9.23
N ALA A 76 -0.99 2.00 8.09
CA ALA A 76 -2.21 1.18 8.06
C ALA A 76 -2.02 -0.19 8.73
N LEU A 77 -0.86 -0.81 8.55
CA LEU A 77 -0.50 -2.07 9.22
C LEU A 77 -0.40 -1.87 10.74
N ASP A 78 0.28 -0.79 11.14
CA ASP A 78 0.36 -0.37 12.55
C ASP A 78 -1.04 -0.15 13.16
N SER A 79 -1.89 0.59 12.46
CA SER A 79 -3.25 0.88 12.90
C SER A 79 -4.09 -0.38 13.05
N ALA A 80 -3.94 -1.37 12.17
CA ALA A 80 -4.70 -2.61 12.20
C ALA A 80 -4.19 -3.60 13.27
N ILE A 81 -2.88 -3.70 13.50
CA ILE A 81 -2.30 -4.66 14.46
C ILE A 81 -2.25 -4.11 15.89
N ARG A 82 -1.92 -2.81 16.04
CA ARG A 82 -1.63 -2.18 17.34
C ARG A 82 -2.53 -1.00 17.69
N GLY A 83 -3.02 -0.28 16.67
CA GLY A 83 -3.71 1.01 16.84
C GLY A 83 -5.24 0.95 16.82
N ASP A 84 -5.84 2.06 16.40
CA ASP A 84 -7.28 2.32 16.52
C ASP A 84 -8.17 1.44 15.64
N ASN A 85 -7.63 0.89 14.55
CA ASN A 85 -8.35 -0.02 13.66
C ASN A 85 -8.25 -1.49 14.10
N ARG A 86 -7.63 -1.74 15.25
CA ARG A 86 -7.56 -3.05 15.89
C ARG A 86 -8.87 -3.40 16.58
N GLY A 87 -9.49 -4.49 16.15
CA GLY A 87 -10.72 -5.05 16.70
C GLY A 87 -10.72 -6.57 16.58
N PRO A 88 -10.06 -7.31 17.49
CA PRO A 88 -9.92 -8.75 17.37
C PRO A 88 -11.28 -9.45 17.45
N GLY A 89 -11.58 -10.22 16.41
CA GLY A 89 -12.77 -11.05 16.32
C GLY A 89 -12.66 -12.38 17.08
N PRO A 90 -13.73 -13.19 17.07
CA PRO A 90 -13.68 -14.55 17.58
C PRO A 90 -12.78 -15.44 16.71
N TRP A 91 -12.17 -16.44 17.33
CA TRP A 91 -11.45 -17.50 16.62
C TRP A 91 -12.44 -18.43 15.91
N TYR A 92 -12.09 -18.83 14.69
CA TYR A 92 -12.78 -19.88 13.96
C TYR A 92 -11.79 -20.65 13.08
N SER A 93 -12.14 -21.88 12.69
CA SER A 93 -11.33 -22.65 11.75
C SER A 93 -11.64 -22.20 10.32
N GLY A 94 -10.63 -21.73 9.61
CA GLY A 94 -10.76 -21.11 8.29
C GLY A 94 -9.76 -21.65 7.27
N ASP A 95 -10.09 -21.46 5.99
CA ASP A 95 -9.19 -21.72 4.88
C ASP A 95 -8.22 -20.54 4.74
N THR A 96 -7.04 -20.67 5.34
CA THR A 96 -5.97 -19.66 5.26
C THR A 96 -5.09 -19.90 4.03
N PRO A 97 -4.25 -18.92 3.64
CA PRO A 97 -3.22 -19.13 2.61
C PRO A 97 -2.25 -20.30 2.89
N TYR A 98 -2.22 -20.77 4.13
CA TYR A 98 -1.32 -21.83 4.61
C TYR A 98 -2.04 -23.17 4.85
N GLY A 99 -3.33 -23.26 4.50
CA GLY A 99 -4.19 -24.41 4.77
C GLY A 99 -5.20 -24.15 5.87
N VAL A 100 -5.82 -25.23 6.37
CA VAL A 100 -6.87 -25.16 7.39
C VAL A 100 -6.24 -24.90 8.75
N LEU A 101 -6.37 -23.66 9.23
CA LEU A 101 -5.85 -23.21 10.53
C LEU A 101 -6.95 -22.49 11.30
N ASP A 102 -6.75 -22.34 12.61
CA ASP A 102 -7.59 -21.42 13.38
C ASP A 102 -7.15 -19.99 13.04
N GLU A 103 -8.10 -19.13 12.70
CA GLU A 103 -7.87 -17.74 12.37
C GLU A 103 -8.86 -16.81 13.07
N ARG A 104 -8.49 -15.54 13.17
CA ARG A 104 -9.41 -14.46 13.56
C ARG A 104 -9.02 -13.17 12.84
N THR A 105 -10.01 -12.34 12.55
CA THR A 105 -9.76 -10.96 12.13
C THR A 105 -9.14 -10.19 13.30
N ILE A 106 -8.13 -9.37 13.02
CA ILE A 106 -7.45 -8.54 14.02
C ILE A 106 -7.78 -7.08 13.86
N GLY A 107 -7.84 -6.61 12.62
CA GLY A 107 -8.09 -5.22 12.34
C GLY A 107 -8.26 -5.00 10.86
N SER A 108 -8.84 -3.85 10.53
CA SER A 108 -9.11 -3.46 9.16
C SER A 108 -8.92 -1.96 8.99
N ALA A 109 -7.93 -1.57 8.19
CA ALA A 109 -7.55 -0.17 8.00
C ALA A 109 -7.69 0.23 6.52
N PRO A 110 -8.14 1.48 6.23
CA PRO A 110 -8.08 2.00 4.87
C PRO A 110 -6.62 2.19 4.45
N VAL A 111 -6.30 1.85 3.21
CA VAL A 111 -4.98 2.09 2.61
C VAL A 111 -5.13 2.91 1.33
N THR A 112 -4.13 3.73 1.05
CA THR A 112 -4.03 4.37 -0.27
C THR A 112 -3.61 3.35 -1.32
N TYR A 113 -3.87 3.63 -2.60
CA TYR A 113 -3.38 2.77 -3.69
C TYR A 113 -1.85 2.65 -3.71
N LEU A 114 -1.13 3.73 -3.33
CA LEU A 114 0.33 3.71 -3.24
C LEU A 114 0.80 2.84 -2.08
N GLU A 115 0.22 3.02 -0.89
CA GLU A 115 0.56 2.22 0.29
C GLU A 115 0.26 0.73 0.06
N ARG A 116 -0.82 0.40 -0.66
CA ARG A 116 -1.12 -0.96 -1.11
C ARG A 116 0.04 -1.57 -1.91
N GLU A 117 0.59 -0.86 -2.89
CA GLU A 117 1.70 -1.38 -3.71
C GLU A 117 2.94 -1.62 -2.85
N VAL A 118 3.27 -0.69 -1.95
CA VAL A 118 4.42 -0.83 -1.05
C VAL A 118 4.24 -2.00 -0.09
N LEU A 119 3.03 -2.22 0.44
CA LEU A 119 2.72 -3.37 1.30
C LEU A 119 2.86 -4.70 0.55
N ILE A 120 2.41 -4.75 -0.71
CA ILE A 120 2.56 -5.95 -1.56
C ILE A 120 4.03 -6.18 -1.90
N GLU A 121 4.81 -5.13 -2.17
CA GLU A 121 6.24 -5.27 -2.44
C GLU A 121 7.02 -5.74 -1.20
N SER A 122 6.62 -5.27 -0.02
CA SER A 122 7.34 -5.55 1.24
C SER A 122 6.95 -6.90 1.86
N PHE A 123 5.66 -7.27 1.77
CA PHE A 123 5.11 -8.43 2.48
C PHE A 123 4.13 -9.26 1.64
N GLY A 124 3.92 -8.89 0.38
CA GLY A 124 3.00 -9.59 -0.50
C GLY A 124 3.47 -11.01 -0.83
N PRO A 125 2.58 -11.83 -1.41
CA PRO A 125 2.95 -13.16 -1.84
C PRO A 125 4.04 -13.09 -2.90
N ASP A 126 5.09 -13.89 -2.73
CA ASP A 126 6.05 -14.13 -3.79
C ASP A 126 5.33 -14.91 -4.91
N VAL A 127 5.02 -14.21 -6.00
CA VAL A 127 4.28 -14.75 -7.13
C VAL A 127 5.08 -15.86 -7.83
N GLU A 128 6.41 -15.77 -7.83
CA GLU A 128 7.29 -16.78 -8.43
C GLU A 128 7.36 -18.03 -7.55
N ALA A 129 7.50 -17.84 -6.24
CA ALA A 129 7.55 -18.95 -5.28
C ALA A 129 6.15 -19.50 -4.89
N ARG A 130 5.07 -18.83 -5.30
CA ARG A 130 3.68 -19.10 -4.87
C ARG A 130 3.54 -19.23 -3.36
N ASN A 131 4.33 -18.45 -2.62
CA ASN A 131 4.42 -18.54 -1.18
C ASN A 131 4.03 -17.20 -0.58
N GLN A 132 3.02 -17.20 0.29
CA GLN A 132 2.72 -16.03 1.09
C GLN A 132 3.63 -16.07 2.32
N PRO A 133 4.37 -15.00 2.64
CA PRO A 133 5.19 -15.00 3.85
C PRO A 133 4.29 -14.95 5.08
N TYR A 134 4.68 -15.65 6.16
CA TYR A 134 4.09 -15.45 7.48
C TYR A 134 4.61 -14.14 8.04
N ILE A 135 3.75 -13.35 8.64
CA ILE A 135 4.15 -12.13 9.34
C ILE A 135 4.14 -12.41 10.83
N GLU A 136 5.24 -12.13 11.53
CA GLU A 136 5.33 -12.38 12.97
C GLU A 136 5.53 -11.07 13.73
N TYR A 137 4.78 -10.90 14.81
CA TYR A 137 4.96 -9.81 15.76
C TYR A 137 4.58 -10.27 17.17
N GLU A 138 5.45 -10.03 18.14
CA GLU A 138 5.28 -10.40 19.56
C GLU A 138 4.86 -11.87 19.81
N GLY A 139 5.34 -12.79 18.98
CA GLY A 139 5.08 -14.22 19.04
C GLY A 139 3.77 -14.66 18.39
N ALA A 140 3.01 -13.73 17.80
CA ALA A 140 1.79 -14.02 17.04
C ALA A 140 2.06 -13.97 15.54
N TYR A 141 1.36 -14.82 14.80
CA TYR A 141 1.48 -14.93 13.35
C TYR A 141 0.27 -14.34 12.65
N TYR A 142 0.54 -13.58 11.61
CA TYR A 142 -0.42 -12.81 10.85
C TYR A 142 -0.27 -13.06 9.36
N TYR A 143 -1.37 -12.84 8.64
CA TYR A 143 -1.36 -12.57 7.22
C TYR A 143 -2.33 -11.43 6.93
N PHE A 144 -2.18 -10.80 5.78
CA PHE A 144 -3.06 -9.72 5.37
C PHE A 144 -3.62 -9.95 3.98
N LEU A 145 -4.83 -9.43 3.77
CA LEU A 145 -5.48 -9.35 2.48
C LEU A 145 -5.79 -7.90 2.19
N ILE A 146 -5.61 -7.49 0.94
CA ILE A 146 -5.98 -6.15 0.50
C ILE A 146 -7.24 -6.27 -0.34
N LEU A 147 -8.37 -5.87 0.23
CA LEU A 147 -9.65 -5.83 -0.46
C LEU A 147 -9.70 -4.58 -1.35
N ILE A 148 -9.95 -4.79 -2.64
CA ILE A 148 -10.24 -3.71 -3.58
C ILE A 148 -11.76 -3.70 -3.76
N PRO A 149 -12.42 -2.54 -3.58
CA PRO A 149 -13.86 -2.42 -3.78
C PRO A 149 -14.31 -2.59 -5.24
#